data_AF-A0A7C4A8X3-F1
#
_entry.id   AF-A0A7C4A8X3-F1
#
_cell.length_a   1.000
_cell.length_b   1.000
_cell.length_c   1.000
_cell.angle_alpha   90.00
_cell.angle_beta   90.00
_cell.angle_gamma   90.00
#
_symmetry.space_group_name_H-M   'P 1'
#
loop_
_entity.id
_entity.type
_entity.pdbx_description
1 polymer ?
#
loop_
_entity_poly.entity_id
_entity_poly.type
_entity_poly.pdbx_seq_one_letter_code
_entity_poly.pdbx_strand_id
1 'polypeptide(L)'
;PLVLVTNQTQAQVRILKFAAHRIELEVEASAPAVVVVSQAFYPAWRATVDGRATPILRANHAFQALQVPAGRSQVKLEYCDRWFQTGSVVSLTTLLACAVMGWRRRRPELDQGAAAALEHPSAGEVPGASAPPTTDQR
;
A
#
# COMPACT_ATOMS: atom_id res chain seq x y z
N PRO A 1 39.69 -5.04 40.12
CA PRO A 1 39.80 -6.43 39.61
C PRO A 1 39.68 -6.41 38.08
N LEU A 2 40.67 -6.93 37.36
CA LEU A 2 40.67 -6.93 35.89
C LEU A 2 39.99 -8.22 35.43
N VAL A 3 38.66 -8.15 35.29
CA VAL A 3 37.85 -9.25 34.76
C VAL A 3 37.83 -9.12 33.24
N LEU A 4 38.54 -10.00 32.55
CA LEU A 4 38.50 -10.12 31.10
C LEU A 4 37.81 -11.42 30.71
N VAL A 5 36.71 -11.30 29.98
CA VAL A 5 36.05 -12.40 29.29
C VAL A 5 36.24 -12.12 27.80
N THR A 6 37.05 -12.94 27.12
CA THR A 6 37.27 -12.84 25.67
C THR A 6 36.89 -14.16 25.02
N ASN A 7 35.60 -14.34 24.74
CA ASN A 7 35.16 -15.37 23.81
C ASN A 7 35.09 -14.75 22.41
N GLN A 8 36.15 -14.90 21.62
CA GLN A 8 36.15 -14.53 20.21
C GLN A 8 35.69 -15.76 19.42
N THR A 9 34.43 -15.75 19.00
CA THR A 9 33.91 -16.77 18.07
C THR A 9 34.21 -16.32 16.65
N GLN A 10 34.79 -17.20 15.84
CA GLN A 10 34.95 -16.95 14.42
C GLN A 10 33.56 -16.95 13.78
N ALA A 11 33.15 -15.82 13.22
CA ALA A 11 31.89 -15.68 12.51
C ALA A 11 32.10 -14.91 11.22
N GLN A 12 31.51 -15.40 10.13
CA GLN A 12 31.44 -14.70 8.87
C GLN A 12 30.01 -14.21 8.64
N VAL A 13 29.88 -12.99 8.14
CA VAL A 13 28.59 -12.37 7.82
C VAL A 13 28.60 -11.99 6.35
N ARG A 14 27.62 -12.47 5.60
CA ARG A 14 27.36 -12.10 4.22
C ARG A 14 26.03 -11.36 4.13
N ILE A 15 26.07 -10.16 3.57
CA ILE A 15 24.86 -9.37 3.32
C ILE A 15 24.21 -9.90 2.04
N LEU A 16 22.99 -10.43 2.15
CA LEU A 16 22.21 -10.89 1.00
C LEU A 16 21.36 -9.75 0.43
N LYS A 17 20.76 -8.94 1.30
CA LYS A 17 19.95 -7.78 0.92
C LYS A 17 20.02 -6.68 1.96
N PHE A 18 20.18 -5.45 1.50
CA PHE A 18 20.14 -4.27 2.34
C PHE A 18 19.19 -3.23 1.73
N ALA A 19 18.01 -3.09 2.33
CA ALA A 19 16.99 -2.12 1.93
C ALA A 19 16.42 -1.41 3.16
N ALA A 20 15.81 -0.24 2.96
CA ALA A 20 15.29 0.59 4.04
C ALA A 20 14.30 -0.12 4.98
N HIS A 21 13.49 -1.05 4.45
CA HIS A 21 12.46 -1.78 5.22
C HIS A 21 12.79 -3.26 5.43
N ARG A 22 13.91 -3.76 4.88
CA ARG A 22 14.26 -5.18 4.93
C ARG A 22 15.78 -5.38 4.83
N ILE A 23 16.33 -6.12 5.77
CA ILE A 23 17.74 -6.52 5.79
C ILE A 23 17.79 -8.05 5.88
N GLU A 24 18.54 -8.67 4.98
CA GLU A 24 18.75 -10.12 4.95
C GLU A 24 20.25 -10.40 5.00
N LEU A 25 20.66 -11.18 5.99
CA LEU A 25 22.03 -11.54 6.28
C LEU A 25 22.13 -13.06 6.36
N GLU A 26 23.24 -13.59 5.89
CA GLU A 26 23.65 -14.94 6.13
C GLU A 26 24.83 -14.93 7.09
N VAL A 27 24.75 -15.70 8.15
CA VAL A 27 25.75 -15.73 9.20
C VAL A 27 26.23 -17.15 9.39
N GLU A 28 27.53 -17.36 9.34
CA GLU A 28 28.17 -18.63 9.65
C GLU A 28 29.06 -18.45 10.86
N ALA A 29 28.70 -19.06 11.99
CA ALA A 29 29.39 -18.90 13.26
C ALA A 29 29.81 -20.27 13.83
N SER A 30 31.04 -20.39 14.33
CA SER A 30 31.53 -21.65 14.92
C SER A 30 30.89 -22.00 16.27
N ALA A 31 30.30 -21.01 16.95
CA ALA A 31 29.62 -21.13 18.23
C ALA A 31 28.45 -20.11 18.29
N PRO A 32 27.53 -20.20 19.27
CA PRO A 32 26.49 -19.20 19.44
C PRO A 32 27.09 -17.79 19.56
N ALA A 33 26.59 -16.87 18.75
CA ALA A 33 27.17 -15.54 18.63
C ALA A 33 26.08 -14.46 18.68
N VAL A 34 26.49 -13.23 19.00
CA VAL A 34 25.64 -12.05 18.90
C VAL A 34 26.03 -11.27 17.67
N VAL A 35 25.11 -11.17 16.71
CA VAL A 35 25.28 -10.38 15.51
C VAL A 35 24.76 -8.98 15.79
N VAL A 36 25.64 -7.99 15.71
CA VAL A 36 25.28 -6.58 15.86
C VAL A 36 25.13 -5.97 14.48
N VAL A 37 23.95 -5.39 14.23
CA VAL A 37 23.65 -4.64 13.02
C VAL A 37 23.69 -3.16 13.37
N SER A 38 24.54 -2.39 12.67
CA SER A 38 24.69 -0.93 12.82
C SER A 38 23.49 -0.15 12.27
N GLN A 39 22.29 -0.54 12.71
CA GLN A 39 21.02 0.11 12.45
C GLN A 39 20.42 0.55 13.78
N ALA A 40 19.75 1.70 13.78
CA ALA A 40 19.11 2.22 14.97
C ALA A 40 18.07 1.22 15.51
N PHE A 41 18.11 0.97 16.81
CA PHE A 41 17.11 0.16 17.49
C PHE A 41 15.76 0.87 17.46
N TYR A 42 14.76 0.23 16.86
CA TYR A 42 13.40 0.77 16.81
C TYR A 42 12.35 -0.36 16.98
N PRO A 43 11.34 -0.19 17.86
CA PRO A 43 10.43 -1.28 18.23
C PRO A 43 9.57 -1.87 17.09
N ALA A 44 9.39 -1.14 15.99
CA ALA A 44 8.61 -1.62 14.84
C ALA A 44 9.37 -2.62 13.96
N TRP A 45 10.68 -2.83 14.20
CA TRP A 45 11.42 -3.90 13.54
C TRP A 45 11.07 -5.26 14.13
N ARG A 46 10.90 -6.23 13.24
CA ARG A 46 10.80 -7.65 13.58
C ARG A 46 12.00 -8.36 13.03
N ALA A 47 12.51 -9.33 13.78
CA ALA A 47 13.61 -10.14 13.32
C ALA A 47 13.28 -11.62 13.41
N THR A 48 13.86 -12.36 12.48
CA THR A 48 13.77 -13.81 12.40
C THR A 48 15.16 -14.39 12.19
N VAL A 49 15.44 -15.51 12.86
CA VAL A 49 16.63 -16.33 12.64
C VAL A 49 16.13 -17.71 12.20
N ASP A 50 16.50 -18.12 10.99
CA ASP A 50 16.04 -19.37 10.36
C ASP A 50 14.50 -19.50 10.35
N GLY A 51 13.80 -18.39 10.11
CA GLY A 51 12.34 -18.32 10.08
C GLY A 51 11.66 -18.30 11.44
N ARG A 52 12.40 -18.41 12.55
CA ARG A 52 11.84 -18.29 13.91
C ARG A 52 11.94 -16.84 14.39
N ALA A 53 10.86 -16.33 14.98
CA ALA A 53 10.85 -14.98 15.55
C ALA A 53 11.83 -14.88 16.72
N THR A 54 12.76 -13.92 16.62
CA THR A 54 13.82 -13.74 17.61
C THR A 54 13.77 -12.31 18.15
N PRO A 55 13.87 -12.11 19.47
CA PRO A 55 13.89 -10.78 20.05
C PRO A 55 15.11 -9.98 19.56
N ILE A 56 14.88 -8.72 19.19
CA ILE A 56 15.94 -7.78 18.86
C ILE A 56 16.45 -7.18 20.17
N LEU A 57 17.73 -7.43 20.45
CA LEU A 57 18.45 -6.86 21.59
C LEU A 57 19.02 -5.49 21.22
N ARG A 58 19.30 -4.69 22.24
CA ARG A 58 19.92 -3.37 22.07
C ARG A 58 21.40 -3.47 22.40
N ALA A 59 22.26 -3.31 21.39
CA ALA A 59 23.71 -3.22 21.56
C ALA A 59 24.15 -1.75 21.58
N ASN A 60 25.15 -1.43 22.41
CA ASN A 60 25.77 -0.10 22.47
C ASN A 60 24.76 1.06 22.55
N HIS A 61 23.65 0.87 23.27
CA HIS A 61 22.52 1.81 23.42
C HIS A 61 21.78 2.24 22.15
N ALA A 62 22.29 1.98 20.95
CA ALA A 62 21.69 2.47 19.71
C ALA A 62 21.51 1.40 18.65
N PHE A 63 22.27 0.31 18.68
CA PHE A 63 22.29 -0.68 17.61
C PHE A 63 21.38 -1.88 17.89
N GLN A 64 20.96 -2.54 16.82
CA GLN A 64 20.19 -3.77 16.88
C GLN A 64 21.14 -4.96 17.00
N ALA A 65 20.81 -5.93 17.85
CA ALA A 65 21.59 -7.13 18.04
C ALA A 65 20.71 -8.37 18.11
N LEU A 66 21.20 -9.48 17.56
CA LEU A 66 20.48 -10.74 17.45
C LEU A 66 21.36 -11.88 17.90
N GLN A 67 20.81 -12.78 18.72
CA GLN A 67 21.48 -14.04 19.00
C GLN A 67 21.28 -14.99 17.82
N VAL A 68 22.39 -15.53 17.32
CA VAL A 68 22.40 -16.57 16.28
C VAL A 68 22.98 -17.86 16.86
N PRO A 69 22.41 -19.03 16.51
CA PRO A 69 22.97 -20.30 16.90
C PRO A 69 24.31 -20.57 16.18
N ALA A 70 25.03 -21.59 16.63
CA ALA A 70 26.19 -22.09 15.90
C ALA A 70 25.77 -22.70 14.55
N GLY A 71 26.65 -22.59 13.56
CA GLY A 71 26.43 -23.02 12.18
C GLY A 71 25.98 -21.89 11.27
N ARG A 72 25.39 -22.26 10.14
CA ARG A 72 24.87 -21.34 9.13
C ARG A 72 23.42 -20.96 9.45
N SER A 73 23.18 -19.67 9.67
CA SER A 73 21.87 -19.11 10.00
C SER A 73 21.49 -18.02 9.01
N GLN A 74 20.21 -17.94 8.66
CA GLN A 74 19.64 -16.81 7.90
C GLN A 74 18.97 -15.85 8.86
N VAL A 75 19.47 -14.62 8.90
CA VAL A 75 18.92 -13.54 9.72
C VAL A 75 18.17 -12.57 8.82
N LYS A 76 16.91 -12.30 9.17
CA LYS A 76 16.05 -11.38 8.44
C LYS A 76 15.45 -10.37 9.39
N LEU A 77 15.66 -9.09 9.12
CA LEU A 77 15.05 -7.96 9.81
C LEU A 77 14.07 -7.28 8.86
N GLU A 78 12.84 -7.03 9.34
CA GLU A 78 11.78 -6.39 8.57
C GLU A 78 11.11 -5.29 9.38
N TYR A 79 10.94 -4.14 8.75
CA TYR A 79 10.24 -3.01 9.33
C TYR A 79 8.73 -3.20 9.17
N CYS A 80 8.00 -3.29 10.28
CA CYS A 80 6.55 -3.50 10.31
C CYS A 80 5.85 -2.34 11.02
N ASP A 81 5.41 -1.35 10.24
CA ASP A 81 4.67 -0.20 10.77
C ASP A 81 3.17 -0.51 10.92
N ARG A 82 2.75 -0.79 12.15
CA ARG A 82 1.34 -1.06 12.47
C ARG A 82 0.46 0.19 12.30
N TRP A 83 1.03 1.38 12.50
CA TRP A 83 0.30 2.64 12.38
C TRP A 83 0.01 2.96 10.92
N PHE A 84 0.98 2.74 10.04
CA PHE A 84 0.79 2.90 8.61
C PHE A 84 -0.29 1.96 8.06
N GLN A 85 -0.31 0.70 8.50
CA GLN A 85 -1.36 -0.26 8.12
C GLN A 85 -2.75 0.21 8.58
N THR A 86 -2.86 0.67 9.82
CA THR A 86 -4.13 1.15 10.38
C THR A 86 -4.62 2.40 9.65
N GLY A 87 -3.72 3.36 9.40
CA GLY A 87 -4.02 4.58 8.64
C GLY A 87 -4.52 4.26 7.23
N SER A 88 -3.87 3.32 6.54
CA SER A 88 -4.25 2.88 5.20
C SER A 88 -5.66 2.27 5.16
N VAL A 89 -6.03 1.47 6.17
CA VAL A 89 -7.39 0.91 6.28
C VAL A 89 -8.43 2.01 6.52
N VAL A 90 -8.15 2.97 7.40
CA VAL A 90 -9.05 4.10 7.68
C VAL A 90 -9.23 4.98 6.44
N SER A 91 -8.16 5.29 5.71
CA SER A 91 -8.23 6.06 4.46
C SER A 91 -9.04 5.33 3.40
N LEU A 92 -8.83 4.02 3.22
CA LEU A 92 -9.56 3.23 2.22
C LEU A 92 -11.05 3.14 2.55
N THR A 93 -11.40 2.89 3.81
CA THR A 93 -12.80 2.86 4.26
C THR A 93 -13.47 4.21 4.11
N THR A 94 -12.78 5.30 4.43
CA THR A 94 -13.29 6.67 4.24
C THR A 94 -13.50 6.96 2.75
N LEU A 95 -12.53 6.61 1.89
CA LEU A 95 -12.63 6.81 0.45
C LEU A 95 -13.80 6.03 -0.15
N LEU A 96 -14.00 4.78 0.25
CA LEU A 96 -15.14 3.95 -0.16
C LEU A 96 -16.46 4.57 0.31
N ALA A 97 -16.55 5.05 1.56
CA ALA A 97 -17.75 5.71 2.07
C ALA A 97 -18.08 6.97 1.26
N CYS A 98 -17.09 7.81 0.96
CA CYS A 98 -17.25 8.99 0.11
C CYS A 98 -17.69 8.63 -1.32
N ALA A 99 -17.10 7.60 -1.93
CA ALA A 99 -17.46 7.14 -3.27
C ALA A 99 -18.92 6.64 -3.32
N VAL A 100 -19.33 5.82 -2.35
CA VAL A 100 -20.71 5.32 -2.23
C VAL A 100 -21.70 6.47 -2.03
N MET A 101 -21.37 7.44 -1.18
CA MET A 101 -22.22 8.61 -0.95
C MET A 101 -22.32 9.49 -2.19
N GLY A 102 -21.20 9.69 -2.90
CA GLY A 102 -21.16 10.41 -4.18
C GLY A 102 -21.99 9.72 -5.25
N TRP A 103 -21.91 8.39 -5.39
CA TRP A 103 -22.74 7.61 -6.30
C TRP A 103 -24.22 7.66 -5.94
N ARG A 104 -24.55 7.62 -4.65
CA ARG A 104 -25.94 7.76 -4.18
C ARG A 104 -26.51 9.15 -4.48
N ARG A 105 -25.69 10.21 -4.36
CA ARG A 105 -26.09 11.60 -4.68
C ARG A 105 -26.14 11.89 -6.17
N ARG A 106 -25.40 11.13 -7.00
CA ARG A 106 -25.39 11.26 -8.46
C ARG A 106 -26.47 10.44 -9.16
N ARG A 107 -27.50 9.93 -8.47
CA ARG A 107 -28.72 9.47 -9.14
C ARG A 107 -29.34 10.70 -9.81
N PRO A 108 -29.18 10.90 -11.12
CA PRO A 108 -29.73 12.07 -11.78
C PRO A 108 -31.23 11.85 -11.90
N GLU A 109 -32.01 12.90 -11.67
CA GLU A 109 -33.42 13.00 -12.02
C GLU A 109 -33.58 12.87 -13.55
N LEU A 110 -33.45 11.66 -14.09
CA LEU A 110 -33.70 11.37 -15.50
C LEU A 110 -35.19 11.13 -15.81
N ASP A 111 -36.12 11.73 -15.05
CA ASP A 111 -37.57 11.53 -15.26
C ASP A 111 -38.39 12.80 -15.46
N GLN A 112 -37.86 14.01 -15.20
CA GLN A 112 -38.70 15.22 -15.26
C GLN A 112 -38.74 15.93 -16.63
N GLY A 113 -37.80 15.66 -17.54
CA GLY A 113 -37.75 16.31 -18.86
C GLY A 113 -38.55 15.62 -19.97
N ALA A 114 -38.85 14.31 -19.85
CA ALA A 114 -39.54 13.55 -20.89
C ALA A 114 -41.07 13.67 -20.83
N ALA A 115 -41.64 13.89 -19.63
CA ALA A 115 -43.09 14.03 -19.47
C ALA A 115 -43.64 15.38 -19.99
N ALA A 116 -42.83 16.45 -19.95
CA ALA A 116 -43.25 17.77 -20.43
C ALA A 116 -43.30 17.88 -21.97
N ALA A 117 -42.69 16.95 -22.71
CA ALA A 117 -42.61 16.98 -24.17
C ALA A 117 -43.81 16.32 -24.88
N LEU A 118 -44.73 15.68 -24.14
CA LEU A 118 -45.86 14.94 -24.71
C LEU A 118 -47.22 15.66 -24.58
N GLU A 119 -47.27 16.85 -23.97
CA GLU A 119 -48.52 17.62 -23.76
C GLU A 119 -48.72 18.82 -24.72
N HIS A 120 -48.18 18.78 -25.94
CA HIS A 120 -48.63 19.70 -27.00
C HIS A 120 -49.50 18.97 -28.02
N PRO A 121 -50.85 19.11 -27.94
CA PRO A 121 -51.78 18.42 -28.80
C PRO A 121 -51.82 19.04 -30.21
N SER A 122 -51.99 18.13 -31.16
CA SER A 122 -52.35 18.33 -32.57
C SER A 122 -53.59 19.22 -32.75
N ALA A 123 -53.47 20.27 -33.57
CA ALA A 123 -54.51 20.85 -34.42
C ALA A 123 -53.77 21.84 -35.35
N GLY A 124 -53.58 21.60 -36.64
CA GLY A 124 -54.58 21.25 -37.65
C GLY A 124 -54.75 22.48 -38.54
N GLU A 125 -54.20 22.44 -39.76
CA GLU A 125 -54.76 22.99 -41.02
C GLU A 125 -53.66 23.08 -42.10
N VAL A 126 -53.67 22.16 -43.07
CA VAL A 126 -53.09 22.34 -44.41
C VAL A 126 -54.21 21.99 -45.38
N PRO A 127 -54.65 22.92 -46.23
CA PRO A 127 -54.59 22.61 -47.66
C PRO A 127 -54.38 23.84 -48.56
N GLY A 128 -53.62 23.67 -49.64
CA GLY A 128 -53.64 24.65 -50.73
C GLY A 128 -52.48 24.58 -51.71
N ALA A 129 -52.25 23.42 -52.32
CA ALA A 129 -51.42 23.32 -53.52
C ALA A 129 -52.21 23.80 -54.75
N SER A 130 -51.67 24.76 -55.51
CA SER A 130 -51.93 24.87 -56.95
C SER A 130 -50.72 25.50 -57.66
N ALA A 131 -50.10 24.70 -58.52
CA ALA A 131 -49.02 25.06 -59.44
C ALA A 131 -49.57 25.81 -60.70
N PRO A 132 -48.71 26.30 -61.63
CA PRO A 132 -48.94 27.48 -62.47
C PRO A 132 -49.54 27.17 -63.87
N PRO A 133 -49.76 28.22 -64.70
CA PRO A 133 -49.40 28.10 -66.11
C PRO A 133 -48.66 29.33 -66.70
N THR A 134 -47.58 29.02 -67.43
CA THR A 134 -47.26 29.40 -68.83
C THR A 134 -47.36 30.86 -69.30
N THR A 135 -46.21 31.39 -69.76
CA THR A 135 -45.93 32.13 -71.01
C THR A 135 -47.03 33.01 -71.62
N ASP A 136 -46.76 34.31 -71.81
CA ASP A 136 -46.65 34.90 -73.17
C ASP A 136 -46.02 36.31 -73.19
N GLN A 137 -45.39 36.61 -74.32
CA GLN A 137 -44.72 37.86 -74.73
C GLN A 137 -45.72 39.00 -75.01
N ARG A 138 -45.32 40.24 -74.70
CA ARG A 138 -45.21 41.35 -75.67
C ARG A 138 -44.54 42.58 -75.07
#